data_AF-A0A5K0VIF0-F1
#
_entry.id   AF-A0A5K0VIF0-F1
#
_cell.length_a   1.000
_cell.length_b   1.000
_cell.length_c   1.000
_cell.angle_alpha   90.00
_cell.angle_beta   90.00
_cell.angle_gamma   90.00
#
_symmetry.space_group_name_H-M   'P 1'
#
loop_
_entity.id
_entity.type
_entity.pdbx_description
1 polymer ?
#
loop_
_entity_poly.entity_id
_entity_poly.type
_entity_poly.pdbx_seq_one_letter_code
_entity_poly.pdbx_strand_id
1 'polypeptide(L)'
;VMPEKSFFGRRPPLPLCRKEIDVVVGEPMEFDLVELRQAAKSTPQESSDRCHGWPTTKHGLDEAAQRWLYINISNQIQSAMESLRCFAVSLRKLKV
;
A
#
# COMPACT_ATOMS: atom_id res chain seq x y z
N VAL A 1 2.50 3.06 18.39
CA VAL A 1 1.77 3.94 17.44
C VAL A 1 1.10 5.04 18.25
N MET A 2 1.27 6.31 17.87
CA MET A 2 0.73 7.46 18.60
C MET A 2 -0.76 7.64 18.25
N PRO A 3 -1.71 7.58 19.21
CA PRO A 3 -3.10 7.93 18.90
C PRO A 3 -3.21 9.37 18.38
N GLU A 4 -4.00 9.55 17.33
CA GLU A 4 -4.07 10.76 16.48
C GLU A 4 -4.61 12.03 17.18
N LYS A 5 -4.77 12.01 18.51
CA LYS A 5 -5.31 13.13 19.30
C LYS A 5 -4.51 13.41 20.58
N SER A 6 -3.18 13.32 20.57
CA SER A 6 -2.38 13.92 21.65
C SER A 6 -2.01 15.35 21.30
N PHE A 7 -2.26 16.26 22.26
CA PHE A 7 -1.74 17.63 22.36
C PHE A 7 -0.80 18.07 21.23
N PHE A 8 -1.36 18.65 20.16
CA PHE A 8 -0.58 19.27 19.07
C PHE A 8 0.50 18.36 18.45
N GLY A 9 0.25 17.05 18.37
CA GLY A 9 1.21 16.07 17.82
C GLY A 9 2.39 15.77 18.75
N ARG A 10 2.41 16.30 19.98
CA ARG A 10 3.43 15.96 20.98
C ARG A 10 3.10 14.64 21.67
N ARG A 11 4.13 13.87 22.04
CA ARG A 11 3.97 12.70 22.91
C ARG A 11 3.34 13.13 24.23
N PRO A 12 2.27 12.47 24.69
CA PRO A 12 1.66 12.80 25.97
C PRO A 12 2.67 12.57 27.11
N PRO A 13 2.66 13.44 28.14
CA PRO A 13 3.61 13.38 29.26
C PRO A 13 3.40 12.16 30.17
N LEU A 14 2.22 11.54 30.10
CA LEU A 14 1.89 10.30 30.79
C LEU A 14 1.67 9.20 29.74
N PRO A 15 1.94 7.93 30.09
CA PRO A 15 1.43 6.79 29.32
C PRO A 15 -0.07 6.98 29.10
N LEU A 16 -0.64 6.33 28.07
CA LEU A 16 -2.04 6.45 27.69
C LEU A 16 -2.99 5.78 28.72
N CYS A 17 -2.85 6.14 30.00
CA CYS A 17 -3.58 5.64 31.13
C CYS A 17 -5.08 5.85 30.89
N ARG A 18 -5.85 4.76 31.01
CA ARG A 18 -7.31 4.74 30.81
C ARG A 18 -7.79 5.07 29.38
N LYS A 19 -6.92 5.07 28.37
CA LYS A 19 -7.35 5.11 26.96
C LYS A 19 -7.39 3.71 26.38
N GLU A 20 -8.51 3.36 25.79
CA GLU A 20 -8.64 2.17 24.95
C GLU A 20 -7.91 2.41 23.62
N ILE A 21 -6.97 1.54 23.28
CA ILE A 21 -6.18 1.64 22.04
C ILE A 21 -6.41 0.35 21.25
N ASP A 22 -7.09 0.46 20.12
CA ASP A 22 -7.24 -0.64 19.18
C ASP A 22 -6.11 -0.60 18.15
N VAL A 23 -5.19 -1.55 18.26
CA VAL A 23 -4.10 -1.74 17.30
C VAL A 23 -4.53 -2.80 16.30
N VAL A 24 -4.82 -2.40 15.08
CA VAL A 24 -5.11 -3.31 13.97
C VAL A 24 -3.80 -3.58 13.23
N VAL A 25 -3.30 -4.80 13.35
CA VAL A 25 -2.08 -5.25 12.65
C VAL A 25 -2.50 -5.79 11.29
N GLY A 26 -1.89 -5.26 10.22
CA GLY A 26 -2.12 -5.76 8.86
C GLY A 26 -1.42 -7.09 8.59
N GLU A 27 -1.73 -7.69 7.46
CA GLU A 27 -1.08 -8.92 7.01
C GLU A 27 0.28 -8.62 6.34
N PRO A 28 1.29 -9.50 6.51
CA PRO A 28 2.55 -9.37 5.78
C PRO A 28 2.30 -9.51 4.27
N MET A 29 2.87 -8.61 3.48
CA MET A 29 2.75 -8.60 2.03
C MET A 29 4.13 -8.85 1.41
N GLU A 30 4.25 -9.92 0.63
CA GLU A 30 5.45 -10.29 -0.11
C GLU A 30 5.20 -10.13 -1.60
N PHE A 31 6.15 -9.51 -2.30
CA PHE A 31 6.09 -9.34 -3.75
C PHE A 31 7.20 -10.16 -4.40
N ASP A 32 6.84 -11.20 -5.14
CA ASP A 32 7.78 -11.85 -6.03
C ASP A 32 8.03 -10.95 -7.25
N LEU A 33 9.08 -10.15 -7.17
CA LEU A 33 9.45 -9.23 -8.24
C LEU A 33 9.86 -9.96 -9.52
N VAL A 34 10.31 -11.21 -9.45
CA VAL A 34 10.70 -11.98 -10.64
C VAL A 34 9.45 -12.40 -11.40
N GLU A 35 8.50 -13.03 -10.72
CA GLU A 35 7.23 -13.44 -11.30
C GLU A 35 6.44 -12.24 -11.83
N LEU A 36 6.34 -11.16 -11.03
CA LEU A 36 5.65 -9.94 -11.44
C LEU A 36 6.26 -9.33 -12.71
N ARG A 37 7.60 -9.34 -12.83
CA ARG A 37 8.28 -8.86 -14.04
C ARG A 37 8.00 -9.73 -15.25
N GLN A 38 7.93 -11.06 -15.09
CA GLN A 38 7.58 -11.95 -16.18
C GLN A 38 6.13 -11.75 -16.63
N ALA A 39 5.20 -11.62 -15.67
CA ALA A 39 3.81 -11.29 -15.94
C ALA A 39 3.68 -9.98 -16.73
N ALA A 40 4.42 -8.94 -16.30
CA ALA A 40 4.42 -7.64 -16.97
C ALA A 40 4.91 -7.71 -18.42
N LYS A 41 5.94 -8.53 -18.70
CA LYS A 41 6.45 -8.77 -20.06
C LYS A 41 5.48 -9.57 -20.93
N SER A 42 4.73 -10.50 -20.32
CA SER A 42 3.78 -11.36 -21.04
C SER A 42 2.45 -10.67 -21.35
N THR A 43 2.14 -9.58 -20.64
CA THR A 43 0.89 -8.84 -20.81
C THR A 43 0.94 -8.06 -22.12
N PRO A 44 -0.01 -8.26 -23.06
CA PRO A 44 -0.11 -7.45 -24.26
C PRO A 44 -0.29 -5.99 -23.87
N GLN A 45 0.67 -5.15 -24.23
CA GLN A 45 0.57 -3.72 -24.00
C GLN A 45 0.12 -3.04 -25.27
N GLU A 46 -0.98 -2.28 -25.17
CA GLU A 46 -1.31 -1.30 -26.17
C GLU A 46 -0.10 -0.36 -26.30
N SER A 47 0.28 -0.03 -27.53
CA SER A 47 1.41 0.85 -27.83
C SER A 47 1.18 2.20 -27.18
N SER A 48 1.62 2.37 -25.94
CA SER A 48 1.46 3.63 -25.22
C SER A 48 2.44 4.62 -25.79
N ASP A 49 1.96 5.83 -26.10
CA ASP A 49 2.82 6.97 -26.36
C ASP A 49 3.90 7.06 -25.28
N ARG A 50 5.15 7.23 -25.69
CA ARG A 50 6.26 7.41 -24.75
C ARG A 50 5.94 8.63 -23.90
N CYS A 51 5.71 8.46 -22.61
CA CYS A 51 5.54 9.62 -21.75
C CYS A 51 6.93 10.08 -21.31
N HIS A 52 7.29 11.24 -21.82
CA HIS A 52 8.51 11.94 -21.47
C HIS A 52 8.56 12.11 -19.94
N GLY A 53 9.56 11.50 -19.29
CA GLY A 53 9.77 11.56 -17.84
C GLY A 53 9.70 10.22 -17.12
N TRP A 54 9.32 9.13 -17.78
CA TRP A 54 9.35 7.80 -17.17
C TRP A 54 10.81 7.31 -16.95
N PRO A 55 11.15 6.75 -15.77
CA PRO A 55 12.52 6.34 -15.47
C PRO A 55 12.97 5.19 -16.36
N THR A 56 14.14 5.32 -16.99
CA THR A 56 14.73 4.24 -17.77
C THR A 56 15.37 3.21 -16.82
N THR A 57 14.78 2.02 -16.71
CA THR A 57 15.32 0.97 -15.84
C THR A 57 16.47 0.23 -16.52
N LYS A 58 17.53 -0.09 -15.76
CA LYS A 58 18.65 -0.93 -16.23
C LYS A 58 18.27 -2.41 -16.47
N HIS A 59 17.01 -2.77 -16.19
CA HIS A 59 16.54 -4.15 -16.21
C HIS A 59 15.92 -4.57 -17.55
N GLY A 60 15.95 -3.69 -18.57
CA GLY A 60 15.47 -4.01 -19.91
C GLY A 60 13.96 -4.28 -19.98
N LEU A 61 13.18 -3.79 -19.01
CA LEU A 61 11.72 -3.73 -19.15
C LEU A 61 11.35 -2.51 -19.99
N ASP A 62 10.42 -2.70 -20.91
CA ASP A 62 9.79 -1.58 -21.63
C ASP A 62 9.01 -0.67 -20.66
N GLU A 63 8.71 0.53 -21.14
CA GLU A 63 8.04 1.56 -20.35
C GLU A 63 6.65 1.10 -19.89
N ALA A 64 5.91 0.42 -20.77
CA ALA A 64 4.57 -0.01 -20.45
C ALA A 64 4.54 -1.23 -19.50
N ALA A 65 5.55 -2.12 -19.48
CA ALA A 65 5.64 -3.17 -18.45
C ALA A 65 6.02 -2.56 -17.10
N GLN A 66 6.87 -1.54 -17.08
CA GLN A 66 7.17 -0.81 -15.85
C GLN A 66 5.93 -0.11 -15.29
N ARG A 67 5.10 0.50 -16.15
CA ARG A 67 3.81 1.07 -15.74
C ARG A 67 2.88 0.02 -15.21
N TRP A 68 2.74 -1.09 -15.93
CA TRP A 68 1.89 -2.20 -15.51
C TRP A 68 2.32 -2.71 -14.13
N LEU A 69 3.62 -2.92 -13.92
CA LEU A 69 4.19 -3.32 -12.63
C LEU A 69 3.82 -2.33 -11.53
N TYR A 70 4.04 -1.04 -11.78
CA TYR A 70 3.75 0.01 -10.80
C TYR A 70 2.27 0.04 -10.42
N ILE A 71 1.39 0.01 -11.43
CA ILE A 71 -0.06 0.01 -11.24
C ILE A 71 -0.49 -1.24 -10.47
N ASN A 72 0.00 -2.41 -10.87
CA ASN A 72 -0.37 -3.68 -10.26
C ASN A 72 0.04 -3.73 -8.77
N ILE A 73 1.28 -3.37 -8.45
CA ILE A 73 1.77 -3.32 -7.07
C ILE A 73 0.97 -2.28 -6.27
N SER A 74 0.76 -1.08 -6.83
CA SER A 74 0.00 -0.02 -6.15
C SER A 74 -1.44 -0.44 -5.85
N ASN A 75 -2.09 -1.14 -6.79
CA ASN A 75 -3.43 -1.67 -6.61
C ASN A 75 -3.49 -2.75 -5.53
N GLN A 76 -2.49 -3.64 -5.46
CA GLN A 76 -2.42 -4.64 -4.39
C GLN A 76 -2.28 -3.98 -3.01
N ILE A 77 -1.39 -3.00 -2.88
CA ILE A 77 -1.23 -2.23 -1.64
C ILE A 77 -2.53 -1.52 -1.28
N GLN A 78 -3.15 -0.83 -2.24
CA GLN A 78 -4.41 -0.12 -2.02
C GLN A 78 -5.52 -1.07 -1.57
N SER A 79 -5.64 -2.23 -2.20
CA SER A 79 -6.64 -3.24 -1.85
C SER A 79 -6.44 -3.78 -0.43
N ALA A 80 -5.20 -4.10 -0.05
CA ALA A 80 -4.88 -4.57 1.29
C ALA A 80 -5.10 -3.48 2.37
N MET A 81 -4.77 -2.22 2.05
CA MET A 81 -5.03 -1.10 2.96
C MET A 81 -6.53 -0.84 3.12
N GLU A 82 -7.31 -0.99 2.04
CA GLU A 82 -8.75 -0.80 2.07
C GLU A 82 -9.48 -1.93 2.82
N SER A 83 -9.02 -3.18 2.67
CA SER A 83 -9.55 -4.30 3.45
C SER A 83 -9.25 -4.12 4.94
N LEU A 84 -8.04 -3.68 5.29
CA LEU A 84 -7.66 -3.36 6.67
C LEU A 84 -8.51 -2.23 7.25
N ARG A 85 -8.79 -1.19 6.45
CA ARG A 85 -9.69 -0.09 6.83
C ARG A 85 -11.11 -0.59 7.09
N CYS A 86 -11.65 -1.42 6.21
CA CYS A 86 -12.98 -2.01 6.36
C CYS A 86 -13.08 -2.90 7.61
N PHE A 87 -12.04 -3.69 7.89
CA PHE A 87 -11.94 -4.52 9.09
C PHE A 87 -11.94 -3.66 10.35
N ALA A 88 -11.11 -2.61 10.40
CA ALA A 88 -11.04 -1.68 11.53
C ALA A 88 -12.38 -0.97 11.79
N VAL A 89 -13.08 -0.54 10.73
CA VAL A 89 -14.41 0.07 10.85
C VAL A 89 -15.44 -0.94 11.38
N SER A 90 -15.40 -2.18 10.92
CA SER A 90 -16.30 -3.24 11.37
C SER A 90 -16.10 -3.58 12.84
N LEU A 91 -14.84 -3.69 13.30
CA LEU A 91 -14.52 -3.89 14.72
C LEU A 91 -15.08 -2.77 15.60
N ARG A 92 -14.97 -1.50 15.16
CA ARG A 92 -15.53 -0.37 15.90
C ARG A 92 -17.05 -0.43 16.00
N LYS A 93 -17.75 -0.91 14.96
CA LYS A 93 -19.21 -1.09 14.97
C LYS A 93 -19.67 -2.18 15.93
N LEU A 94 -18.87 -3.25 16.09
CA LEU A 94 -19.19 -4.37 17.00
C LEU A 94 -18.97 -4.04 18.48
N LYS A 95 -18.19 -2.99 18.80
CA LYS A 95 -17.98 -2.49 20.17
C LYS A 95 -19.07 -1.54 20.66
N VAL A 96 -20.00 -1.12 19.80
CA VAL A 96 -21.15 -0.26 20.13
C VAL A 96 -22.33 -1.13 20.55
#